data_AF-A0A528KG40-F1
#
_entry.id   AF-A0A528KG40-F1
#
_cell.length_a   1.000
_cell.length_b   1.000
_cell.length_c   1.000
_cell.angle_alpha   90.00
_cell.angle_beta   90.00
_cell.angle_gamma   90.00
#
_symmetry.space_group_name_H-M   'P 1'
#
loop_
_entity.id
_entity.type
_entity.pdbx_description
1 polymer ?
#
loop_
_entity_poly.entity_id
_entity_poly.type
_entity_poly.pdbx_seq_one_letter_code
_entity_poly.pdbx_strand_id
1 'polypeptide(L)' 'SFDVADDRVFTFKIREGHKWSDGSLLTPEDFRYCWEDVWLNDELSQGGLAPALLADGKPPRFEIVDPSTVRYS' A
#
# COMPACT_ATOMS: atom_id res chain seq x y z
N SER A 1 -5.85 -12.00 1.22
CA SER A 1 -7.11 -11.61 1.88
C SER A 1 -6.93 -10.22 2.46
N PHE A 2 -7.93 -9.65 3.11
CA PHE A 2 -7.76 -8.41 3.87
C PHE A 2 -8.61 -8.43 5.14
N ASP A 3 -8.15 -7.69 6.14
CA ASP A 3 -8.80 -7.46 7.43
C ASP A 3 -8.95 -5.95 7.64
N VAL A 4 -10.09 -5.53 8.21
CA VAL A 4 -10.40 -4.12 8.51
C VAL A 4 -10.72 -3.99 10.00
N ALA A 5 -10.08 -3.03 10.68
CA ALA A 5 -10.39 -2.67 12.06
C ALA A 5 -10.83 -1.21 12.16
N ASP A 6 -11.95 -0.98 12.86
CA ASP A 6 -12.56 0.33 13.12
C ASP A 6 -12.75 1.21 11.87
N ASP A 7 -12.94 0.60 10.70
CA ASP A 7 -12.98 1.25 9.38
C ASP A 7 -11.80 2.20 9.10
N ARG A 8 -10.67 1.96 9.75
CA ARG A 8 -9.48 2.84 9.74
C ARG A 8 -8.18 2.10 9.46
N VAL A 9 -8.06 0.87 9.93
CA VAL A 9 -6.85 0.07 9.75
C VAL A 9 -7.13 -1.05 8.76
N PHE A 10 -6.43 -1.04 7.63
CA PHE A 10 -6.57 -2.01 6.56
C PHE A 10 -5.29 -2.85 6.47
N THR A 11 -5.40 -4.15 6.70
CA THR A 11 -4.28 -5.10 6.60
C THR A 11 -4.52 -6.04 5.42
N PHE A 12 -3.59 -6.07 4.46
CA PHE A 12 -3.69 -6.87 3.25
C PHE A 12 -2.66 -7.99 3.25
N LYS A 13 -3.11 -9.20 2.92
CA LYS A 13 -2.23 -10.38 2.72
C LYS A 13 -2.07 -10.68 1.24
N ILE A 14 -0.82 -10.63 0.78
CA ILE A 14 -0.39 -11.00 -0.56
C ILE A 14 -0.57 -12.51 -0.73
N ARG A 15 -1.04 -12.94 -1.91
CA ARG A 15 -1.22 -14.36 -2.21
C ARG A 15 0.13 -15.03 -2.33
N GLU A 16 0.26 -16.21 -1.74
CA GLU A 16 1.49 -17.00 -1.82
C GLU A 16 1.85 -17.30 -3.29
N GLY A 17 3.12 -17.06 -3.64
CA GLY A 17 3.65 -17.31 -4.98
C GLY A 17 3.10 -16.39 -6.08
N HIS A 18 2.42 -15.29 -5.74
CA HIS A 18 1.96 -14.33 -6.73
C HIS A 18 3.15 -13.68 -7.46
N LYS A 19 2.99 -13.49 -8.78
CA LYS A 19 4.06 -13.04 -9.66
C LYS A 19 3.57 -11.98 -10.63
N TRP A 20 4.47 -11.08 -10.99
CA TRP A 20 4.33 -10.20 -12.13
C TRP A 20 4.42 -10.98 -13.45
N SER A 21 4.05 -10.34 -14.56
CA SER A 21 4.04 -10.96 -15.89
C SER A 21 5.43 -11.40 -16.37
N ASP A 22 6.49 -10.82 -15.82
CA ASP A 22 7.88 -11.19 -16.10
C ASP A 22 8.37 -12.39 -15.26
N GLY A 23 7.54 -12.88 -14.33
CA GLY A 23 7.84 -14.02 -13.48
C GLY A 23 8.49 -13.69 -12.13
N SER A 24 8.82 -12.42 -11.86
CA SER A 24 9.27 -11.96 -10.54
C SER A 24 8.15 -12.06 -9.49
N LEU A 25 8.49 -12.24 -8.22
CA LEU A 25 7.51 -12.31 -7.14
C LEU A 25 6.92 -10.94 -6.85
N LEU A 26 5.61 -10.87 -6.62
CA LEU A 26 4.99 -9.70 -5.98
C LEU A 26 5.25 -9.79 -4.46
N THR A 27 5.84 -8.75 -3.91
CA THR A 27 6.26 -8.66 -2.51
C THR A 27 5.69 -7.40 -1.85
N PRO A 28 5.79 -7.27 -0.52
CA PRO A 28 5.46 -6.03 0.17
C PRO A 28 6.28 -4.81 -0.29
N GLU A 29 7.47 -5.00 -0.86
CA GLU A 29 8.31 -3.90 -1.35
C GLU A 29 7.72 -3.24 -2.60
N ASP A 30 6.98 -3.97 -3.43
CA ASP A 30 6.27 -3.41 -4.57
C ASP A 30 5.18 -2.42 -4.12
N PHE A 31 4.53 -2.71 -2.99
CA PHE A 31 3.56 -1.79 -2.36
C PHE A 31 4.25 -0.58 -1.75
N ARG A 32 5.40 -0.78 -1.09
CA ARG A 32 6.20 0.33 -0.54
C ARG A 32 6.61 1.29 -1.65
N TYR A 33 7.12 0.77 -2.76
CA TYR A 33 7.51 1.57 -3.93
C TYR A 33 6.34 2.40 -4.46
N CYS A 34 5.18 1.78 -4.69
CA CYS A 34 3.98 2.51 -5.13
C CYS A 34 3.60 3.62 -4.14
N TRP A 35 3.70 3.34 -2.84
CA TRP A 35 3.33 4.30 -1.80
C TRP A 35 4.33 5.46 -1.69
N GLU A 36 5.61 5.16 -1.42
CA GLU A 36 6.64 6.13 -1.05
C GLU A 36 7.21 6.86 -2.29
N ASP A 37 7.53 6.13 -3.35
CA ASP A 37 8.27 6.68 -4.49
C ASP A 37 7.35 7.23 -5.60
N VAL A 38 6.11 6.74 -5.67
CA VAL A 38 5.16 7.14 -6.72
C VAL A 38 4.05 8.05 -6.17
N TRP A 39 3.26 7.57 -5.20
CA TRP A 39 2.06 8.28 -4.75
C TRP A 39 2.36 9.46 -3.80
N LEU A 40 3.38 9.34 -2.97
CA LEU A 40 3.84 10.43 -2.10
C LEU A 40 4.84 11.38 -2.79
N ASN A 41 5.20 11.11 -4.03
CA ASN A 41 6.09 11.96 -4.80
C ASN A 41 5.30 13.07 -5.50
N ASP A 42 5.50 14.31 -5.06
CA ASP A 42 4.78 15.50 -5.58
C ASP A 42 5.04 15.78 -7.07
N GLU A 43 6.20 15.36 -7.61
CA GLU A 43 6.51 15.54 -9.03
C GLU A 43 5.73 14.56 -9.92
N LEU A 44 5.49 13.35 -9.41
CA LEU A 44 4.77 12.29 -10.13
C LEU A 44 3.26 12.34 -9.90
N SER A 45 2.84 12.73 -8.70
CA SER A 45 1.44 12.76 -8.26
C SER A 45 0.95 14.19 -8.10
N GLN A 46 0.83 14.90 -9.23
CA GLN A 46 0.31 16.27 -9.25
C GLN A 46 -1.15 16.29 -8.76
N GLY A 47 -1.36 16.84 -7.56
CA GLY A 47 -2.65 16.81 -6.85
C GLY A 47 -2.64 15.99 -5.56
N GLY A 48 -1.51 15.34 -5.23
CA GLY A 48 -1.34 14.53 -4.03
C GLY A 48 -2.08 13.19 -4.11
N LEU A 49 -2.25 12.56 -2.95
CA LEU A 49 -2.96 11.29 -2.83
C LEU A 49 -4.44 11.44 -3.22
N ALA A 50 -4.98 10.38 -3.83
CA ALA A 50 -6.41 10.29 -4.10
C ALA A 50 -7.23 10.51 -2.81
N PRO A 51 -8.32 11.31 -2.84
CA PRO A 51 -9.10 11.61 -1.62
C PRO A 51 -9.61 10.38 -0.86
N ALA A 52 -9.83 9.26 -1.56
CA ALA A 52 -10.23 7.99 -0.96
C ALA A 52 -9.15 7.36 -0.05
N LEU A 53 -7.90 7.80 -0.17
CA LEU A 53 -6.78 7.37 0.66
C LEU A 53 -6.54 8.33 1.84
N LEU A 54 -7.34 9.39 2.01
CA LEU A 54 -7.14 10.38 3.06
C LEU A 54 -8.21 10.25 4.16
N ALA A 55 -7.78 10.23 5.42
CA ALA A 55 -8.66 10.35 6.58
C ALA A 55 -8.51 11.76 7.17
N ASP A 56 -9.58 12.55 7.15
CA ASP A 56 -9.57 13.96 7.56
C ASP A 56 -8.43 14.77 6.86
N GLY A 57 -8.19 14.49 5.58
CA GLY A 57 -7.15 15.12 4.78
C GLY A 57 -5.72 14.66 5.08
N LYS A 58 -5.54 13.63 5.92
CA LYS A 58 -4.22 13.09 6.28
C LYS A 58 -3.99 11.72 5.63
N PRO A 59 -2.77 11.45 5.14
CA PRO A 59 -2.41 10.13 4.64
C PRO A 59 -2.37 9.10 5.78
N PRO A 60 -2.71 7.83 5.52
CA PRO A 60 -2.42 6.73 6.43
C PRO A 60 -0.91 6.53 6.54
N ARG A 61 -0.49 5.88 7.63
CA ARG A 61 0.82 5.27 7.74
C ARG A 61 0.82 3.96 6.98
N PHE A 62 1.82 3.77 6.12
CA PHE A 62 2.10 2.49 5.48
C PHE A 62 3.13 1.69 6.29
N GLU A 63 2.90 0.39 6.43
CA GLU A 63 3.81 -0.53 7.13
C GLU A 63 3.88 -1.88 6.40
N ILE A 64 5.08 -2.46 6.34
CA ILE A 64 5.26 -3.89 6.03
C ILE A 64 5.26 -4.64 7.35
N VAL A 65 4.24 -5.49 7.54
CA VAL A 65 4.02 -6.21 8.80
C VAL A 65 4.83 -7.51 8.83
N ASP A 66 4.90 -8.20 7.69
CA ASP A 66 5.66 -9.44 7.49
C ASP A 66 5.96 -9.63 5.99
N PRO A 67 6.71 -10.68 5.57
CA PRO A 67 7.10 -10.91 4.17
C PRO A 67 5.95 -11.03 3.15
N SER A 68 4.70 -11.09 3.59
CA SER A 68 3.51 -11.20 2.74
C SER A 68 2.35 -10.29 3.16
N THR A 69 2.58 -9.37 4.11
CA THR A 69 1.51 -8.57 4.70
C THR A 69 1.89 -7.10 4.77
N VAL A 70 0.99 -6.23 4.30
CA VAL A 70 1.10 -4.77 4.41
C VAL A 70 -0.08 -4.19 5.18
N ARG A 71 0.11 -3.01 5.78
CA ARG A 71 -0.92 -2.30 6.55
C ARG A 71 -0.96 -0.81 6.21
N TYR A 72 -2.18 -0.28 6.18
CA TYR A 72 -2.50 1.14 6.17
C TYR A 72 -3.27 1.47 7.45
N SER A 73 -2.83 2.47 8.23
CA SER A 73 -3.44 2.87 9.52
C SER A 73 -3.45 4.37 9.75
#